data_AF-A0A084UDV7-F1
#
_entry.id   AF-A0A084UDV7-F1
#
_cell.length_a   1.000
_cell.length_b   1.000
_cell.length_c   1.000
_cell.angle_alpha   90.00
_cell.angle_beta   90.00
_cell.angle_gamma   90.00
#
_symmetry.space_group_name_H-M   'P 1'
#
loop_
_entity.id
_entity.type
_entity.pdbx_description
1 polymer ?
#
loop_
_entity_poly.entity_id
_entity_poly.type
_entity_poly.pdbx_seq_one_letter_code
_entity_poly.pdbx_strand_id
1 'polypeptide(L)'
;MRMFADATAEIDERASERMNFRTKPRIKHAIQQAAALSGVDDSVFTMNAAYQSALQTIAAHERTTLQVVDHAAFFEALDTPPAPTEKLRAAYKRHSRRAKSQ
;
A
#
# COMPACT_ATOMS: atom_id res chain seq x y z
N MET A 1 -28.52 5.02 -5.19
CA MET A 1 -27.40 5.84 -5.67
C MET A 1 -26.25 5.62 -4.70
N ARG A 2 -25.15 4.97 -5.11
CA ARG A 2 -23.97 4.85 -4.22
C ARG A 2 -23.29 6.21 -4.20
N MET A 3 -23.15 6.78 -3.01
CA MET A 3 -22.48 8.07 -2.80
C MET A 3 -20.99 7.91 -3.13
N PHE A 4 -20.43 8.85 -3.88
CA PHE A 4 -18.99 8.91 -4.12
C PHE A 4 -18.29 9.25 -2.80
N ALA A 5 -17.44 8.34 -2.31
CA ALA A 5 -16.63 8.58 -1.13
C ALA A 5 -15.30 9.21 -1.59
N ASP A 6 -15.16 10.51 -1.35
CA ASP A 6 -13.93 11.25 -1.64
C ASP A 6 -12.97 11.17 -0.45
N ALA A 7 -11.96 10.31 -0.56
CA ALA A 7 -10.94 10.17 0.48
C ALA A 7 -9.92 11.32 0.49
N THR A 8 -9.92 12.17 -0.54
CA THR A 8 -9.03 13.33 -0.60
C THR A 8 -9.58 14.52 0.16
N ALA A 9 -10.91 14.58 0.35
CA ALA A 9 -11.58 15.63 1.12
C ALA A 9 -11.23 15.62 2.63
N GLU A 10 -10.72 14.51 3.16
CA GLU A 10 -10.29 14.40 4.56
C GLU A 10 -8.89 14.98 4.81
N ILE A 11 -8.16 15.36 3.75
CA ILE A 11 -6.80 15.89 3.86
C ILE A 11 -6.88 17.42 4.02
N ASP A 12 -6.62 17.90 5.24
CA ASP A 12 -6.58 19.33 5.58
C ASP A 12 -5.23 19.96 5.20
N GLU A 13 -4.91 19.93 3.90
CA GLU A 13 -3.75 20.61 3.35
C GLU A 13 -4.10 21.35 2.06
N ARG A 14 -3.40 22.46 1.82
CA ARG A 14 -3.62 23.24 0.59
C ARG A 14 -3.05 22.47 -0.61
N ALA A 15 -3.85 22.30 -1.66
CA ALA A 15 -3.39 21.78 -2.94
C ALA A 15 -2.39 22.74 -3.63
N SER A 16 -1.09 22.57 -3.37
CA SER A 16 0.01 23.32 -4.00
C SER A 16 0.65 22.59 -5.18
N GLU A 17 0.59 21.25 -5.17
CA GLU A 17 1.31 20.41 -6.11
C GLU A 17 0.51 20.11 -7.38
N ARG A 18 1.21 19.86 -8.49
CA ARG A 18 0.61 19.57 -9.80
C ARG A 18 1.03 18.21 -10.33
N MET A 19 0.07 17.45 -10.82
CA MET A 19 0.29 16.18 -11.50
C MET A 19 -0.24 16.25 -12.93
N ASN A 20 0.66 16.19 -13.92
CA ASN A 20 0.33 16.36 -15.34
C ASN A 20 0.41 15.02 -16.09
N PHE A 21 -0.64 14.66 -16.81
CA PHE A 21 -0.69 13.43 -17.60
C PHE A 21 -1.06 13.67 -19.06
N ARG A 22 -0.38 12.96 -19.95
CA ARG A 22 -0.87 12.72 -21.31
C ARG A 22 -1.60 11.40 -21.33
N THR A 23 -2.79 11.37 -21.93
CA THR A 23 -3.61 10.16 -22.00
C THR A 23 -4.25 9.99 -23.37
N LYS A 24 -4.75 8.79 -23.64
CA LYS A 24 -5.48 8.48 -24.87
C LYS A 24 -6.93 8.97 -24.77
N PRO A 25 -7.57 9.38 -25.87
CA PRO A 25 -8.96 9.88 -25.85
C PRO A 25 -9.95 8.91 -25.18
N ARG A 26 -9.82 7.60 -25.44
CA ARG A 26 -10.68 6.58 -24.84
C ARG A 26 -10.58 6.50 -23.31
N ILE A 27 -9.38 6.74 -22.75
CA ILE A 27 -9.17 6.77 -21.30
C ILE A 27 -9.83 8.01 -20.71
N LYS A 28 -9.62 9.18 -21.34
CA LYS A 28 -10.27 10.44 -20.93
C LYS A 28 -11.79 10.30 -20.90
N HIS A 29 -12.39 9.73 -21.95
CA HIS A 29 -13.84 9.54 -22.03
C HIS A 29 -14.37 8.64 -20.91
N ALA A 30 -13.66 7.56 -20.57
CA ALA A 30 -14.06 6.66 -19.48
C ALA A 30 -14.03 7.37 -18.11
N ILE A 31 -12.99 8.18 -17.85
CA ILE A 31 -12.88 8.99 -16.63
C ILE A 31 -14.05 9.97 -16.55
N GLN A 32 -14.32 10.70 -17.63
CA GLN A 32 -15.41 11.66 -17.72
C GLN A 32 -16.78 11.04 -17.45
N GLN A 33 -17.03 9.87 -18.04
CA GLN A 33 -18.27 9.13 -17.81
C GLN A 33 -18.40 8.69 -16.35
N ALA A 34 -17.31 8.20 -15.74
CA ALA A 34 -17.33 7.76 -14.35
C ALA A 34 -17.49 8.93 -13.36
N ALA A 35 -16.86 10.08 -13.64
CA ALA A 35 -17.01 11.32 -12.89
C ALA A 35 -18.47 11.81 -12.93
N ALA A 36 -19.07 11.85 -14.13
CA ALA A 36 -20.47 12.22 -14.33
C ALA A 36 -21.44 11.30 -13.57
N LEU A 37 -21.21 9.98 -13.62
CA LEU A 37 -22.01 9.00 -12.86
C LEU A 37 -21.85 9.15 -11.34
N SER A 38 -20.71 9.68 -10.90
CA SER A 38 -20.37 9.91 -9.49
C SER A 38 -20.81 11.30 -8.99
N GLY A 39 -21.25 12.19 -9.89
CA GLY A 39 -21.65 13.56 -9.56
C GLY A 39 -20.48 14.49 -9.20
N VAL A 40 -19.27 14.19 -9.66
CA VAL A 40 -18.05 14.98 -9.40
C VAL A 40 -17.36 15.35 -10.72
N ASP A 41 -16.41 16.27 -10.69
CA ASP A 41 -15.61 16.61 -11.86
C ASP A 41 -14.47 15.59 -12.14
N ASP A 42 -13.91 15.68 -13.34
CA ASP A 42 -12.83 14.81 -13.82
C ASP A 42 -11.62 14.80 -12.88
N SER A 43 -11.27 15.94 -12.30
CA SER A 43 -10.09 16.09 -11.44
C SER A 43 -10.33 15.42 -10.09
N VAL A 44 -11.47 15.70 -9.46
CA VAL A 44 -11.88 15.07 -8.18
C VAL A 44 -11.96 13.55 -8.34
N PHE A 45 -12.60 13.06 -9.39
CA PHE A 45 -12.67 11.63 -9.66
C PHE A 45 -11.27 11.01 -9.83
N THR A 46 -10.42 11.65 -10.64
CA THR A 46 -9.08 11.15 -10.93
C THR A 46 -8.19 11.15 -9.69
N MET A 47 -8.20 12.23 -8.90
CA MET A 47 -7.40 12.35 -7.68
C MET A 47 -7.81 11.31 -6.65
N ASN A 48 -9.11 11.15 -6.38
CA ASN A 48 -9.59 10.15 -5.44
C ASN A 48 -9.26 8.72 -5.90
N ALA A 49 -9.48 8.39 -7.18
CA ALA A 49 -9.14 7.07 -7.71
C ALA A 49 -7.64 6.78 -7.61
N ALA A 50 -6.79 7.75 -7.95
CA ALA A 50 -5.34 7.61 -7.84
C ALA A 50 -4.90 7.43 -6.38
N TYR A 51 -5.44 8.24 -5.46
CA TYR A 51 -5.10 8.18 -4.04
C TYR A 51 -5.52 6.84 -3.41
N GLN A 52 -6.74 6.37 -3.68
CA GLN A 52 -7.21 5.06 -3.22
C GLN A 52 -6.33 3.92 -3.73
N SER A 53 -5.97 3.95 -5.03
CA SER A 53 -5.07 2.95 -5.61
C SER A 53 -3.68 2.98 -4.97
N ALA A 54 -3.17 4.18 -4.65
CA ALA A 54 -1.88 4.35 -3.98
C ALA A 54 -1.92 3.75 -2.57
N LEU A 55 -2.94 4.08 -1.76
CA LEU A 55 -3.11 3.55 -0.41
C LEU A 55 -3.22 2.02 -0.40
N GLN A 56 -4.01 1.45 -1.32
CA GLN A 56 -4.12 0.00 -1.46
C GLN A 56 -2.79 -0.66 -1.83
N THR A 57 -2.03 -0.03 -2.73
CA THR A 57 -0.72 -0.53 -3.15
C THR A 57 0.27 -0.49 -1.98
N ILE A 58 0.34 0.60 -1.24
CA ILE A 58 1.21 0.74 -0.06
C ILE A 58 0.84 -0.31 0.99
N ALA A 59 -0.45 -0.40 1.33
CA ALA A 59 -0.93 -1.36 2.31
C ALA A 59 -0.61 -2.81 1.92
N ALA A 60 -0.71 -3.16 0.63
CA ALA A 60 -0.39 -4.50 0.14
C ALA A 60 1.11 -4.87 0.29
N HIS A 61 2.01 -3.89 0.30
CA HIS A 61 3.45 -4.11 0.46
C HIS A 61 3.91 -4.03 1.91
N GLU A 62 3.26 -3.20 2.74
CA GLU A 62 3.68 -2.96 4.12
C GLU A 62 2.95 -3.85 5.14
N ARG A 63 1.76 -4.37 4.79
CA ARG A 63 0.96 -5.18 5.71
C ARG A 63 1.13 -6.67 5.43
N THR A 64 1.75 -7.37 6.37
CA THR A 64 1.71 -8.83 6.41
C THR A 64 0.42 -9.29 7.09
N THR A 65 -0.43 -10.03 6.38
CA THR A 65 -1.66 -10.58 6.96
C THR A 65 -1.39 -11.95 7.57
N LEU A 66 -1.42 -12.04 8.89
CA LEU A 66 -1.32 -13.29 9.62
C LEU A 66 -2.59 -14.12 9.41
N GLN A 67 -2.44 -15.33 8.85
CA GLN A 67 -3.57 -16.23 8.67
C GLN A 67 -3.99 -16.81 10.02
N VAL A 68 -5.27 -17.19 10.15
CA VAL A 68 -5.82 -17.76 11.40
C VAL A 68 -5.04 -19.01 11.82
N VAL A 69 -4.62 -19.84 10.85
CA VAL A 69 -3.83 -21.06 11.09
C VAL A 69 -2.44 -20.78 11.66
N ASP A 70 -1.88 -19.60 11.40
CA ASP A 70 -0.55 -19.20 11.87
C ASP A 70 -0.61 -18.42 13.19
N HIS A 71 -1.81 -18.02 13.63
CA HIS A 71 -2.00 -17.13 14.78
C HIS A 71 -1.34 -17.67 16.05
N ALA A 72 -1.68 -18.90 16.44
CA ALA A 72 -1.16 -19.50 17.68
C ALA A 72 0.37 -19.62 17.65
N ALA A 73 0.93 -20.10 16.54
CA ALA A 73 2.38 -20.29 16.41
C ALA A 73 3.14 -18.96 16.41
N PHE A 74 2.60 -17.92 15.76
CA PHE A 74 3.21 -16.59 15.73
C PHE A 74 3.24 -15.93 17.10
N PHE A 75 2.12 -15.94 17.84
CA PHE A 75 2.07 -15.32 19.17
C PHE A 75 2.86 -16.13 20.21
N GLU A 76 2.85 -17.47 20.15
CA GLU A 76 3.72 -18.29 21.01
C GLU A 76 5.20 -17.97 20.79
N ALA A 77 5.62 -17.71 19.55
CA ALA A 77 7.00 -17.32 19.26
C ALA A 77 7.38 -15.92 19.78
N LEU A 78 6.39 -15.05 20.05
CA LEU A 78 6.61 -13.75 20.69
C LEU A 78 6.65 -13.86 22.22
N ASP A 79 5.72 -14.62 22.80
CA ASP A 79 5.60 -14.81 24.25
C ASP A 79 6.71 -15.71 24.80
N THR A 80 7.05 -16.76 24.05
CA THR A 80 8.12 -17.73 24.37
C THR A 80 9.11 -17.83 23.21
N PRO A 81 10.02 -16.85 23.04
CA PRO A 81 10.96 -16.85 21.93
C PRO A 81 11.85 -18.11 21.91
N PRO A 82 11.83 -18.93 20.84
CA PRO A 82 12.64 -20.13 20.78
C PRO A 82 14.12 -19.78 20.61
N ALA A 83 14.99 -20.64 21.13
CA ALA A 83 16.42 -20.50 20.89
C ALA A 83 16.73 -20.61 19.38
N PRO A 84 17.70 -19.84 18.84
CA PRO A 84 18.09 -19.94 17.44
C PRO A 84 18.43 -21.38 17.04
N THR A 85 18.17 -21.76 15.79
CA THR A 85 18.59 -23.08 15.28
C THR A 85 20.09 -23.09 14.96
N GLU A 86 20.72 -24.26 14.90
CA GLU A 86 22.12 -24.40 14.48
C GLU A 86 22.36 -23.81 13.07
N LYS A 87 21.42 -24.02 12.16
CA LYS A 87 21.47 -23.45 10.81
C LYS A 87 21.43 -21.92 10.84
N LEU A 88 20.59 -21.32 11.69
CA LEU A 88 20.52 -19.86 11.86
C LEU A 88 21.81 -19.30 12.48
N ARG A 89 22.36 -19.96 13.51
CA ARG A 89 23.66 -19.59 14.11
C ARG A 89 24.79 -19.62 13.07
N ALA A 90 24.84 -20.66 12.23
CA ALA A 90 25.84 -20.78 11.16
C ALA A 90 25.68 -19.69 10.08
N ALA A 91 24.45 -19.38 9.68
CA ALA A 91 24.16 -18.30 8.74
C ALA A 91 24.59 -16.93 9.27
N TYR A 92 24.32 -16.64 10.55
CA TYR A 92 24.74 -15.41 11.21
C TYR A 92 26.27 -15.26 11.24
N LYS A 93 27.00 -16.33 11.63
CA LYS A 93 28.48 -16.34 11.59
C LYS A 93 28.99 -16.08 10.16
N ARG A 94 28.39 -16.69 9.14
CA ARG A 94 28.76 -16.46 7.73
C ARG A 94 28.53 -15.00 7.30
N HIS A 95 27.39 -14.42 7.66
CA HIS A 95 27.08 -13.01 7.38
C HIS A 95 28.13 -12.08 8.02
N SER A 96 28.45 -12.27 9.31
CA SER A 96 29.42 -11.43 10.01
C SER A 96 30.83 -11.45 9.40
N ARG A 97 31.24 -12.56 8.77
CA ARG A 97 32.52 -12.67 8.08
C ARG A 97 32.52 -11.91 6.76
N ARG A 98 31.40 -11.94 6.02
CA ARG A 98 31.24 -11.17 4.77
C ARG A 98 31.18 -9.67 5.04
N ALA A 99 30.40 -9.25 6.04
CA ALA A 99 30.26 -7.83 6.38
C ALA A 99 31.55 -7.19 6.90
N LYS A 100 32.47 -7.96 7.50
CA LYS A 100 33.79 -7.50 7.95
C LYS A 100 34.88 -7.52 6.86
N SER A 101 34.58 -8.06 5.69
CA SER A 101 35.50 -8.18 4.55
C SER A 101 35.23 -7.13 3.46
N GLN A 102 34.30 -6.20 3.70
CA GLN A 102 34.00 -5.04 2.86
C GLN A 102 34.49 -3.76 3.54
#